data_AF-A0A8B7QMA3-F1
#
_entry.id   AF-A0A8B7QMA3-F1
#
_cell.length_a   1.000
_cell.length_b   1.000
_cell.length_c   1.000
_cell.angle_alpha   90.00
_cell.angle_beta   90.00
_cell.angle_gamma   90.00
#
_symmetry.space_group_name_H-M   'P 1'
#
loop_
_entity.id
_entity.type
_entity.pdbx_description
1 polymer ?
#
loop_
_entity_poly.entity_id
_entity_poly.type
_entity_poly.pdbx_seq_one_letter_code
_entity_poly.pdbx_strand_id
1 'polypeptide(L)'
;MAAAAGEARRVLVYGGRGALGSRCVQAFRARNWVPTCLFFPASPGPWHGCLGTHRWRPVVTDPFSPHFPGMIGYGMAKGAVHQLCQSLAGKNSGMPARAAAIAVLPVTLDTPMNRKAMPEADFSSWTPLEFLVETFHDWITEKNRPSSGSLIQVVTAEGKTELTPAYF
;
A
#
# COMPACT_ATOMS: atom_id res chain seq x y z
N MET A 1 21.09 -33.59 16.39
CA MET A 1 20.08 -33.33 15.35
C MET A 1 20.31 -31.93 14.81
N ALA A 2 20.75 -31.79 13.56
CA ALA A 2 20.87 -30.50 12.91
C ALA A 2 19.46 -30.00 12.56
N ALA A 3 19.12 -28.78 12.97
CA ALA A 3 17.92 -28.10 12.51
C ALA A 3 18.01 -27.92 10.99
N ALA A 4 17.00 -28.38 10.25
CA ALA A 4 16.89 -28.09 8.83
C ALA A 4 16.96 -26.57 8.63
N ALA A 5 17.91 -26.09 7.82
CA ALA A 5 18.01 -24.70 7.46
C ALA A 5 16.69 -24.28 6.79
N GLY A 6 15.87 -23.50 7.50
CA GLY A 6 14.58 -23.03 6.99
C GLY A 6 14.77 -22.26 5.69
N GLU A 7 13.93 -22.56 4.69
CA GLU A 7 13.96 -21.92 3.39
C GLU A 7 13.90 -20.39 3.53
N ALA A 8 14.79 -19.68 2.84
CA ALA A 8 14.87 -18.23 2.94
C ALA A 8 13.59 -17.57 2.42
N ARG A 9 12.83 -16.91 3.31
CA ARG A 9 11.60 -16.20 2.94
C ARG A 9 11.92 -15.01 2.03
N ARG A 10 11.30 -14.97 0.86
CA ARG A 10 11.48 -13.92 -0.14
C ARG A 10 10.24 -13.03 -0.22
N VAL A 11 10.43 -11.74 -0.44
CA VAL A 11 9.34 -10.78 -0.67
C VAL A 11 9.66 -9.90 -1.87
N LEU A 12 8.70 -9.69 -2.77
CA LEU A 12 8.84 -8.74 -3.87
C LEU A 12 8.13 -7.45 -3.48
N VAL A 13 8.85 -6.34 -3.44
CA VAL A 13 8.30 -5.01 -3.15
C VAL A 13 8.32 -4.18 -4.43
N TYR A 14 7.14 -3.99 -5.01
CA TYR A 14 6.95 -3.04 -6.08
C TYR A 14 6.96 -1.61 -5.55
N GLY A 15 7.76 -0.73 -6.16
CA GLY A 15 7.89 0.65 -5.66
C GLY A 15 8.73 0.75 -4.37
N GLY A 16 9.68 -0.17 -4.17
CA GLY A 16 10.55 -0.23 -2.97
C GLY A 16 11.40 1.03 -2.69
N ARG A 17 11.48 1.98 -3.62
CA ARG A 17 12.13 3.30 -3.41
C ARG A 17 11.19 4.38 -2.85
N GLY A 18 9.89 4.12 -2.78
CA GLY A 18 8.90 5.03 -2.20
C GLY A 18 8.92 5.04 -0.67
N ALA A 19 8.14 5.93 -0.05
CA ALA A 19 8.11 6.09 1.41
C ALA A 19 7.74 4.78 2.14
N LEU A 20 6.58 4.21 1.86
CA LEU A 20 6.16 2.93 2.46
C LEU A 20 7.02 1.76 1.96
N GLY A 21 7.33 1.71 0.66
CA GLY A 21 8.11 0.63 0.05
C GLY A 21 9.49 0.46 0.67
N SER A 22 10.20 1.58 0.92
CA SER A 22 11.53 1.55 1.55
C SER A 22 11.46 1.08 3.01
N ARG A 23 10.41 1.44 3.75
CA ARG A 23 10.18 0.94 5.10
C ARG A 23 9.88 -0.56 5.12
N CYS A 24 9.06 -1.07 4.19
CA CYS A 24 8.84 -2.51 4.05
C CYS A 24 10.17 -3.25 3.80
N VAL A 25 10.99 -2.77 2.87
CA VAL A 25 12.28 -3.39 2.53
C VAL A 25 13.21 -3.43 3.74
N GLN A 26 13.33 -2.33 4.48
CA GLN A 26 14.15 -2.27 5.70
C GLN A 26 13.64 -3.26 6.76
N ALA A 27 12.34 -3.29 7.00
CA ALA A 27 11.73 -4.13 8.03
C ALA A 27 11.83 -5.62 7.72
N PHE A 28 11.68 -6.02 6.45
CA PHE A 28 11.83 -7.41 6.04
C PHE A 28 13.30 -7.86 6.06
N ARG A 29 14.25 -6.98 5.70
CA ARG A 29 15.69 -7.28 5.87
C ARG A 29 16.04 -7.52 7.33
N ALA A 30 15.54 -6.68 8.24
CA ALA A 30 15.77 -6.83 9.69
C ALA A 30 15.24 -8.17 10.25
N ARG A 31 14.28 -8.79 9.55
CA ARG A 31 13.69 -10.09 9.89
C ARG A 31 14.36 -11.28 9.20
N ASN A 32 15.50 -11.08 8.53
CA ASN A 32 16.22 -12.08 7.72
C ASN A 32 15.46 -12.57 6.47
N TRP A 33 14.57 -11.75 5.92
CA TRP A 33 13.92 -12.04 4.64
C TRP A 33 14.73 -11.43 3.50
N VAL A 34 14.52 -11.93 2.29
CA VAL A 34 15.19 -11.45 1.07
C VAL A 34 14.22 -10.59 0.26
N PRO A 35 14.18 -9.25 0.46
CA PRO A 35 13.36 -8.39 -0.38
C PRO A 35 14.02 -8.13 -1.73
N THR A 36 13.26 -8.37 -2.79
CA THR A 36 13.57 -7.93 -4.16
C THR A 36 12.77 -6.66 -4.43
N CYS A 37 13.42 -5.61 -4.91
CA CYS A 37 12.73 -4.35 -5.24
C CYS A 37 12.58 -4.24 -6.75
N LEU A 38 11.35 -4.06 -7.21
CA LEU A 38 11.09 -3.71 -8.61
C LEU A 38 10.74 -2.22 -8.70
N PHE A 39 11.43 -1.52 -9.59
CA PHE A 39 11.21 -0.11 -9.87
C PHE A 39 11.14 0.08 -11.39
N PHE A 40 10.04 0.63 -11.89
CA PHE A 40 10.00 1.13 -13.26
C PHE A 40 10.43 2.59 -13.26
N PRO A 41 11.46 2.96 -14.05
CA PRO A 41 11.76 4.36 -14.27
C PRO A 41 10.56 5.04 -14.95
N ALA A 42 10.35 6.32 -14.66
CA ALA A 42 9.46 7.15 -15.45
C ALA A 42 9.90 7.07 -16.92
N SER A 43 8.96 6.89 -17.85
CA SER A 43 9.27 6.75 -19.26
C SER A 43 9.99 8.02 -19.77
N PRO A 44 11.17 7.91 -20.42
CA PRO A 44 11.84 9.04 -21.02
C PRO A 44 11.16 9.35 -22.36
N GLY A 45 10.04 10.09 -22.33
CA GLY A 45 9.33 10.50 -23.55
C GLY A 45 8.56 11.80 -23.33
N PRO A 46 8.44 12.67 -24.35
CA PRO A 46 7.76 13.95 -24.24
C PRO A 46 6.24 13.75 -24.29
N TRP A 47 5.68 13.22 -23.22
CA TRP A 47 4.23 13.19 -23.04
C TRP A 47 3.75 14.57 -22.61
N HIS A 48 3.08 15.28 -23.53
CA HIS A 48 2.11 16.34 -23.17
C HIS A 48 0.84 15.66 -22.64
N GLY A 49 0.99 14.99 -21.50
CA GLY A 49 -0.12 14.49 -20.70
C GLY A 49 0.00 15.15 -19.35
N CYS A 50 -1.07 15.79 -18.89
CA CYS A 50 -1.18 16.41 -17.57
C CYS A 50 -1.04 15.38 -16.44
N LEU A 51 0.15 14.84 -16.23
CA LEU A 51 0.66 14.34 -14.96
C LEU A 51 1.69 15.37 -14.51
N GLY A 52 1.15 16.54 -14.14
CA GLY A 52 1.93 17.69 -13.71
C GLY A 52 2.94 17.29 -12.63
N THR A 53 4.19 17.64 -12.90
CA THR A 53 5.39 17.51 -12.08
C THR A 53 5.36 18.37 -10.81
N HIS A 54 4.19 18.66 -10.25
CA HIS A 54 4.06 19.37 -8.99
C HIS A 54 3.83 18.38 -7.87
N ARG A 55 4.89 18.17 -7.07
CA ARG A 55 4.84 17.81 -5.65
C ARG A 55 3.82 16.69 -5.36
N TRP A 56 4.28 15.44 -5.36
CA TRP A 56 3.55 14.31 -4.76
C TRP A 56 3.10 14.71 -3.35
N ARG A 57 1.85 15.18 -3.23
CA ARG A 57 1.11 15.22 -1.98
C ARG A 57 0.46 13.85 -1.87
N PRO A 58 0.87 12.99 -0.93
CA PRO A 58 0.13 11.79 -0.60
C PRO A 58 -1.04 12.24 0.26
N VAL A 59 -2.07 12.76 -0.41
CA VAL A 59 -3.41 12.84 0.15
C VAL A 59 -4.09 11.59 -0.37
N VAL A 60 -4.48 10.70 0.54
CA VAL A 60 -5.03 9.40 0.18
C VAL A 60 -6.55 9.52 0.04
N THR A 61 -7.11 8.73 -0.88
CA THR A 61 -8.55 8.60 -1.08
C THR A 61 -9.13 7.74 0.02
N ASP A 62 -9.83 8.40 0.94
CA ASP A 62 -10.98 7.78 1.60
C ASP A 62 -12.03 7.43 0.51
N PRO A 63 -12.51 6.17 0.43
CA PRO A 63 -13.61 5.81 -0.47
C PRO A 63 -14.98 6.38 -0.08
N PHE A 64 -15.11 7.09 1.06
CA PHE A 64 -16.37 7.65 1.55
C PHE A 64 -16.44 9.19 1.63
N SER A 65 -15.45 9.94 1.10
CA SER A 65 -15.49 11.40 1.03
C SER A 65 -15.69 11.92 -0.41
N PRO A 66 -16.43 13.03 -0.61
CA PRO A 66 -17.13 13.34 -1.86
C PRO A 66 -16.16 13.57 -3.01
N HIS A 67 -16.59 13.17 -4.21
CA HIS A 67 -15.95 13.43 -5.50
C HIS A 67 -15.05 14.67 -5.46
N PHE A 68 -13.73 14.48 -5.48
CA PHE A 68 -12.76 15.58 -5.55
C PHE A 68 -12.56 15.97 -7.02
N PRO A 69 -13.27 16.99 -7.56
CA PRO A 69 -13.09 17.41 -8.95
C PRO A 69 -11.64 17.82 -9.27
N GLY A 70 -10.85 18.15 -8.24
CA GLY A 70 -9.43 18.51 -8.37
C GLY A 70 -8.46 17.33 -8.55
N MET A 71 -8.90 16.06 -8.48
CA MET A 71 -8.01 14.89 -8.51
C MET A 71 -8.52 13.73 -9.39
N ILE A 72 -9.13 14.05 -10.54
CA ILE A 72 -9.76 13.06 -11.44
C ILE A 72 -8.81 11.91 -11.80
N GLY A 73 -7.57 12.21 -12.22
CA GLY A 73 -6.61 11.17 -12.60
C GLY A 73 -6.22 10.25 -11.44
N TYR A 74 -6.16 10.79 -10.22
CA TYR A 74 -5.89 9.99 -9.02
C TYR A 74 -7.08 9.08 -8.68
N GLY A 75 -8.29 9.63 -8.69
CA GLY A 75 -9.52 8.87 -8.43
C GLY A 75 -9.71 7.72 -9.43
N MET A 76 -9.52 8.00 -10.73
CA MET A 76 -9.57 6.97 -11.78
C MET A 76 -8.54 5.86 -11.54
N ALA A 77 -7.29 6.22 -11.26
CA ALA A 77 -6.23 5.24 -11.02
C ALA A 77 -6.52 4.35 -9.81
N LYS A 78 -7.03 4.92 -8.71
CA LYS A 78 -7.37 4.16 -7.50
C LYS A 78 -8.61 3.30 -7.68
N GLY A 79 -9.65 3.81 -8.34
CA GLY A 79 -10.83 3.02 -8.70
C GLY A 79 -10.47 1.80 -9.55
N ALA A 80 -9.58 1.97 -10.54
CA ALA A 80 -9.10 0.85 -11.36
C ALA A 80 -8.37 -0.23 -10.54
N VAL A 81 -7.56 0.17 -9.54
CA VAL A 81 -6.88 -0.78 -8.64
C VAL A 81 -7.88 -1.54 -7.76
N HIS A 82 -8.95 -0.90 -7.29
CA HIS A 82 -9.99 -1.58 -6.50
C HIS A 82 -10.67 -2.67 -7.34
N GLN A 83 -11.08 -2.33 -8.56
CA GLN A 83 -11.72 -3.29 -9.47
C GLN A 83 -10.77 -4.43 -9.87
N LEU A 84 -9.49 -4.12 -10.09
CA LEU A 84 -8.47 -5.12 -10.37
C LEU A 84 -8.32 -6.11 -9.21
N CYS A 85 -8.28 -5.62 -7.96
CA CYS A 85 -8.17 -6.47 -6.77
C CYS A 85 -9.32 -7.47 -6.67
N GLN A 86 -10.55 -7.01 -6.91
CA GLN A 86 -11.73 -7.90 -6.93
C GLN A 86 -11.67 -8.90 -8.08
N SER A 87 -11.24 -8.46 -9.27
CA SER A 87 -11.11 -9.34 -10.44
C SER A 87 -10.07 -10.44 -10.23
N LEU A 88 -8.96 -10.14 -9.55
CA LEU A 88 -7.92 -11.11 -9.19
C LEU A 88 -8.41 -12.18 -8.18
N ALA A 89 -9.42 -11.86 -7.39
CA ALA A 89 -10.07 -12.81 -6.48
C ALA A 89 -11.11 -13.70 -7.17
N GLY A 90 -11.50 -13.35 -8.40
CA GLY A 90 -12.45 -14.11 -9.20
C GLY A 90 -11.93 -15.49 -9.61
N LYS A 91 -12.86 -16.37 -9.99
CA LYS A 91 -12.53 -17.68 -10.57
C LYS A 91 -11.74 -17.49 -11.86
N ASN A 92 -10.76 -18.37 -12.12
CA ASN A 92 -9.91 -18.34 -13.31
C ASN A 92 -9.11 -17.03 -13.50
N SER A 93 -8.83 -16.28 -12.44
CA SER A 93 -8.01 -15.06 -12.50
C SER A 93 -6.53 -15.32 -12.84
N GLY A 94 -6.09 -16.58 -12.79
CA GLY A 94 -4.68 -16.96 -12.91
C GLY A 94 -3.89 -16.86 -11.60
N MET A 95 -4.54 -16.45 -10.49
CA MET A 95 -3.90 -16.43 -9.17
C MET A 95 -3.68 -17.85 -8.63
N PRO A 96 -2.53 -18.13 -7.99
CA PRO A 96 -2.30 -19.41 -7.32
C PRO A 96 -3.32 -19.69 -6.21
N ALA A 97 -3.66 -20.95 -5.96
CA ALA A 97 -4.72 -21.35 -5.03
C ALA A 97 -4.56 -20.84 -3.58
N ARG A 98 -3.34 -20.55 -3.13
CA ARG A 98 -3.05 -20.01 -1.77
C ARG A 98 -2.69 -18.52 -1.77
N ALA A 99 -2.76 -17.86 -2.91
CA ALA A 99 -2.47 -16.44 -3.00
C ALA A 99 -3.73 -15.61 -2.68
N ALA A 100 -3.53 -14.42 -2.13
CA ALA A 100 -4.59 -13.46 -1.90
C ALA A 100 -4.21 -12.11 -2.53
N ALA A 101 -5.16 -11.51 -3.24
CA ALA A 101 -5.08 -10.11 -3.66
C ALA A 101 -5.83 -9.27 -2.63
N ILE A 102 -5.15 -8.30 -2.00
CA ILE A 102 -5.76 -7.44 -0.98
C ILE A 102 -5.34 -6.00 -1.29
N ALA A 103 -6.31 -5.09 -1.39
CA ALA A 103 -6.02 -3.66 -1.54
C ALA A 103 -6.09 -2.98 -0.18
N VAL A 104 -5.15 -2.09 0.07
CA VAL A 104 -5.10 -1.28 1.29
C VAL A 104 -5.35 0.18 0.92
N LEU A 105 -6.31 0.80 1.60
CA LEU A 105 -6.86 2.13 1.32
C LEU A 105 -6.59 3.03 2.55
N PRO A 106 -5.36 3.56 2.72
CA PRO A 106 -5.09 4.50 3.81
C PRO A 106 -5.77 5.86 3.59
N VAL A 107 -5.70 6.76 4.58
CA VAL A 107 -6.18 8.16 4.45
C VAL A 107 -5.04 9.18 4.33
N THR A 108 -4.05 9.14 5.21
CA THR A 108 -2.80 9.89 5.03
C THR A 108 -1.70 9.11 5.74
N LEU A 109 -0.62 8.82 5.02
CA LEU A 109 0.54 8.16 5.61
C LEU A 109 1.43 9.18 6.30
N ASP A 110 1.95 8.85 7.48
CA ASP A 110 2.90 9.69 8.17
C ASP A 110 4.29 9.54 7.54
N THR A 111 4.66 10.49 6.67
CA THR A 111 5.96 10.49 6.00
C THR A 111 6.65 11.85 6.14
N PRO A 112 8.00 11.91 6.14
CA PRO A 112 8.72 13.18 6.18
C PRO A 112 8.33 14.13 5.05
N MET A 113 8.03 13.59 3.86
CA MET A 113 7.58 14.36 2.70
C MET A 113 6.20 14.98 2.96
N ASN A 114 5.30 14.26 3.61
CA ASN A 114 3.95 14.74 3.94
C ASN A 114 4.01 15.83 4.99
N ARG A 115 4.79 15.60 6.06
CA ARG A 115 4.99 16.59 7.13
C ARG A 115 5.57 17.88 6.56
N LYS A 116 6.55 17.80 5.65
CA LYS A 116 7.12 18.98 4.97
C LYS A 116 6.11 19.69 4.06
N ALA A 117 5.22 18.94 3.41
CA ALA A 117 4.23 19.50 2.49
C ALA A 117 3.00 20.09 3.22
N MET A 118 2.70 19.59 4.42
CA MET A 118 1.54 19.94 5.24
C MET A 118 1.98 20.09 6.71
N PRO A 119 2.76 21.12 7.05
CA PRO A 119 3.35 21.26 8.39
C PRO A 119 2.32 21.55 9.49
N GLU A 120 1.22 22.21 9.14
CA GLU A 120 0.13 22.59 10.07
C GLU A 120 -0.99 21.55 10.16
N ALA A 121 -0.82 20.38 9.55
CA ALA A 121 -1.83 19.33 9.59
C ALA A 121 -1.81 18.59 10.94
N ASP A 122 -2.95 18.04 11.33
CA ASP A 122 -3.03 17.16 12.50
C ASP A 122 -2.42 15.79 12.20
N PHE A 123 -1.16 15.60 12.61
CA PHE A 123 -0.45 14.34 12.43
C PHE A 123 -1.01 13.19 13.27
N SER A 124 -1.87 13.45 14.28
CA SER A 124 -2.52 12.39 15.06
C SER A 124 -3.53 11.59 14.24
N SER A 125 -3.99 12.15 13.11
CA SER A 125 -4.85 11.48 12.13
C SER A 125 -4.07 10.71 11.05
N TRP A 126 -2.74 10.72 11.08
CA TRP A 126 -1.91 10.12 10.03
C TRP A 126 -1.43 8.74 10.43
N THR A 127 -1.54 7.79 9.50
CA THR A 127 -1.18 6.39 9.70
C THR A 127 0.34 6.23 9.75
N PRO A 128 0.90 5.71 10.86
CA PRO A 128 2.32 5.38 10.94
C PRO A 128 2.71 4.29 9.93
N LEU A 129 3.88 4.41 9.33
CA LEU A 129 4.36 3.42 8.35
C LEU A 129 4.62 2.07 9.00
N GLU A 130 5.06 2.08 10.26
CA GLU A 130 5.36 0.91 11.07
C GLU A 130 4.11 0.04 11.27
N PHE A 131 2.93 0.65 11.47
CA PHE A 131 1.67 -0.08 11.60
C PHE A 131 1.35 -0.90 10.34
N LEU A 132 1.53 -0.31 9.16
CA LEU A 132 1.29 -1.02 7.89
C LEU A 132 2.30 -2.13 7.66
N VAL A 133 3.57 -1.89 8.00
CA VAL A 133 4.63 -2.90 7.89
C VAL A 133 4.34 -4.11 8.77
N GLU A 134 3.93 -3.91 10.03
CA GLU A 134 3.53 -5.01 10.92
C GLU A 134 2.27 -5.71 10.40
N THR A 135 1.29 -4.97 9.90
CA THR A 135 0.09 -5.52 9.27
C THR A 135 0.45 -6.45 8.08
N PHE A 136 1.34 -6.00 7.20
CA PHE A 136 1.80 -6.81 6.08
C PHE A 136 2.55 -8.05 6.54
N HIS A 137 3.39 -7.93 7.56
CA HIS A 137 4.09 -9.07 8.14
C HIS A 137 3.10 -10.11 8.69
N ASP A 138 2.11 -9.67 9.47
CA ASP A 138 1.04 -10.53 10.00
C ASP A 138 0.32 -11.26 8.85
N TRP A 139 -0.09 -10.54 7.80
CA TRP A 139 -0.78 -11.16 6.66
C TRP A 139 0.08 -12.17 5.90
N ILE A 140 1.36 -11.88 5.67
CA ILE A 140 2.25 -12.82 4.96
C ILE A 140 2.54 -14.05 5.82
N THR A 141 2.55 -13.91 7.15
CA THR A 141 2.67 -15.03 8.11
C THR A 141 1.32 -15.69 8.42
N GLU A 142 0.29 -15.38 7.63
CA GLU A 142 -1.08 -15.93 7.72
C GLU A 142 -1.82 -15.60 9.02
N LYS A 143 -1.34 -14.62 9.77
CA LYS A 143 -2.00 -14.09 10.96
C LYS A 143 -3.00 -13.01 10.54
N ASN A 144 -4.29 -13.23 10.87
CA ASN A 144 -5.39 -12.28 10.61
C ASN A 144 -5.45 -11.77 9.15
N ARG A 145 -5.06 -12.59 8.18
CA ARG A 145 -5.07 -12.23 6.75
C ARG A 145 -6.52 -12.16 6.23
N PRO A 146 -6.96 -11.03 5.64
CA PRO A 146 -8.26 -10.95 4.97
C PRO A 146 -8.37 -11.91 3.78
N SER A 147 -9.60 -12.18 3.34
CA SER A 147 -9.84 -12.98 2.13
C SER A 147 -9.34 -12.27 0.87
N SER A 148 -9.02 -13.04 -0.17
CA SER A 148 -8.70 -12.49 -1.48
C SER A 148 -9.86 -11.63 -2.01
N GLY A 149 -9.53 -10.48 -2.60
CA GLY A 149 -10.48 -9.48 -3.10
C GLY A 149 -10.84 -8.42 -2.07
N SER A 150 -10.39 -8.56 -0.82
CA SER A 150 -10.70 -7.59 0.24
C SER A 150 -10.09 -6.23 -0.04
N LEU A 151 -10.86 -5.20 0.28
CA LEU A 151 -10.46 -3.81 0.25
C LEU A 151 -10.48 -3.32 1.69
N ILE A 152 -9.32 -2.98 2.24
CA ILE A 152 -9.15 -2.68 3.66
C ILE A 152 -8.85 -1.20 3.81
N GLN A 153 -9.79 -0.45 4.38
CA GLN A 153 -9.56 0.92 4.80
C GLN A 153 -8.62 0.96 6.00
N VAL A 154 -7.70 1.92 5.99
CA VAL A 154 -6.79 2.18 7.10
C VAL A 154 -7.01 3.60 7.55
N VAL A 155 -7.76 3.73 8.65
CA VAL A 155 -8.14 5.02 9.22
C VAL A 155 -7.38 5.20 10.52
N THR A 156 -6.81 6.37 10.72
CA THR A 156 -6.15 6.74 11.97
C THR A 156 -6.86 7.95 12.56
N ALA A 157 -7.31 7.80 13.79
CA ALA A 157 -7.94 8.86 14.56
C ALA A 157 -7.31 8.86 15.96
N GLU A 158 -6.90 10.03 16.44
CA GLU A 158 -6.33 10.21 17.78
C GLU A 158 -5.14 9.25 18.06
N GLY A 159 -4.31 8.98 17.05
CA GLY A 159 -3.15 8.09 17.15
C GLY A 159 -3.48 6.60 17.16
N LYS A 160 -4.76 6.21 17.07
CA LYS A 160 -5.18 4.81 16.93
C LYS A 160 -5.52 4.50 15.48
N THR A 161 -4.87 3.47 14.93
CA THR A 161 -5.14 3.00 13.57
C THR A 161 -6.04 1.77 13.59
N GLU A 162 -7.09 1.77 12.77
CA GLU A 162 -8.04 0.67 12.61
C GLU A 162 -8.10 0.20 11.16
N LEU A 163 -8.39 -1.10 11.00
CA LEU A 163 -8.54 -1.77 9.71
C LEU A 163 -10.01 -2.14 9.52
N THR A 164 -10.67 -1.54 8.53
CA THR A 164 -12.10 -1.76 8.27
C THR A 164 -12.31 -2.26 6.85
N PRO A 165 -13.00 -3.40 6.64
CA PRO A 165 -13.38 -3.85 5.31
C PRO A 165 -14.29 -2.82 4.62
N ALA A 166 -14.00 -2.52 3.36
CA ALA A 166 -14.84 -1.74 2.48
C ALA A 166 -15.47 -2.62 1.41
N TYR A 167 -16.71 -2.30 1.06
CA TYR A 167 -17.47 -2.98 0.03
C TYR A 167 -17.87 -1.95 -1.04
N PHE A 168 -17.71 -2.32 -2.31
CA PHE A 168 -18.20 -1.57 -3.48
C PHE A 168 -19.27 -2.39 -4.16
#